data_AF-A0A815LTN5-F1
#
_entry.id   AF-A0A815LTN5-F1
#
_cell.length_a   1.000
_cell.length_b   1.000
_cell.length_c   1.000
_cell.angle_alpha   90.00
_cell.angle_beta   90.00
_cell.angle_gamma   90.00
#
_symmetry.space_group_name_H-M   'P 1'
#
loop_
_entity.id
_entity.type
_entity.pdbx_description
1 polymer ?
#
loop_
_entity_poly.entity_id
_entity_poly.type
_entity_poly.pdbx_seq_one_letter_code
_entity_poly.pdbx_strand_id
1 'polypeptide(L)' 'MSSSGANNSTNNTNEETKTTIYSMLTDQPITIPDSCLFGTCRPVSEFEKLNCIGKGTYGVVYRGRDKISQEIVALKKV' A
#
# COMPACT_ATOMS: atom_id res chain seq x y z
N MET A 1 0.00 19.60 -44.49
CA MET A 1 -1.12 19.54 -43.52
C MET A 1 -1.04 18.17 -42.90
N SER A 2 -0.35 18.09 -41.76
CA SER A 2 -0.97 17.84 -40.42
C SER A 2 -1.33 16.37 -40.27
N SER A 3 -0.86 15.60 -39.30
CA SER A 3 -0.16 15.83 -38.03
C SER A 3 0.04 14.42 -37.45
N SER A 4 1.22 14.08 -36.95
CA SER A 4 1.52 13.86 -35.53
C SER A 4 0.55 12.97 -34.74
N GLY A 5 1.12 12.00 -34.00
CA GLY A 5 0.47 11.38 -32.84
C GLY A 5 0.84 9.89 -32.71
N ALA A 6 2.06 9.55 -32.28
CA ALA A 6 2.46 9.44 -30.88
C ALA A 6 1.92 8.18 -30.16
N ASN A 7 2.82 7.19 -30.09
CA ASN A 7 3.01 6.10 -29.15
C ASN A 7 2.32 6.24 -27.78
N ASN A 8 1.85 5.12 -27.24
CA ASN A 8 1.94 4.86 -25.79
C ASN A 8 2.25 3.38 -25.57
N SER A 9 3.54 3.04 -25.70
CA SER A 9 4.10 1.92 -24.95
C SER A 9 4.34 2.45 -23.54
N THR A 10 3.36 2.27 -22.65
CA THR A 10 3.54 2.59 -21.23
C THR A 10 4.42 1.51 -20.61
N ASN A 11 5.73 1.64 -20.83
CA ASN A 11 6.71 0.90 -20.04
C ASN A 11 6.73 1.54 -18.66
N ASN A 12 5.94 1.02 -17.72
CA ASN A 12 6.14 1.29 -16.31
C ASN A 12 7.38 0.50 -15.87
N THR A 13 8.56 1.04 -16.15
CA THR A 13 9.80 0.66 -15.49
C THR A 13 9.70 1.19 -14.06
N ASN A 14 9.12 0.38 -13.17
CA ASN A 14 9.19 0.64 -11.75
C ASN A 14 10.64 0.42 -11.32
N GLU A 15 11.33 1.50 -10.97
CA GLU A 15 12.62 1.41 -10.29
C GLU A 15 12.44 0.61 -8.99
N GLU A 16 13.08 -0.55 -8.91
CA GLU A 16 13.08 -1.40 -7.72
C GLU A 16 13.75 -0.64 -6.56
N THR A 17 12.96 -0.01 -5.69
CA THR A 17 13.47 0.63 -4.48
C THR A 17 13.91 -0.44 -3.48
N LYS A 18 15.16 -0.88 -3.61
CA LYS A 18 15.78 -1.89 -2.76
C LYS A 18 15.81 -1.46 -1.29
N THR A 19 14.90 -1.99 -0.47
CA THR A 19 14.85 -1.66 0.97
C THR A 19 15.93 -2.44 1.73
N THR A 20 16.78 -1.72 2.46
CA THR A 20 17.89 -2.30 3.25
C THR A 20 17.70 -2.01 4.73
N ILE A 21 17.88 -3.01 5.59
CA ILE A 21 17.88 -2.87 7.05
C ILE A 21 19.25 -3.19 7.62
N TYR A 22 19.55 -2.69 8.83
CA TYR A 22 20.81 -2.99 9.51
C TYR A 22 20.64 -4.15 10.49
N SER A 23 21.48 -5.17 10.38
CA SER A 23 21.50 -6.30 11.31
C SER A 23 22.35 -5.99 12.52
N MET A 24 21.73 -5.94 13.70
CA MET A 24 22.45 -5.78 14.98
C MET A 24 23.29 -7.01 15.36
N LEU A 25 23.01 -8.18 14.77
CA LEU A 25 23.71 -9.43 15.08
C LEU A 25 24.97 -9.61 14.24
N THR A 26 24.92 -9.18 12.98
CA THR A 26 26.03 -9.34 12.03
C THR A 26 26.77 -8.04 11.78
N ASP A 27 26.26 -6.91 12.28
CA ASP A 27 26.79 -5.56 12.04
C ASP A 27 26.90 -5.24 10.54
N GLN A 28 25.96 -5.74 9.73
CA GLN A 28 25.96 -5.62 8.27
C GLN A 28 24.57 -5.25 7.72
N PRO A 29 24.51 -4.57 6.57
CA PRO A 29 23.25 -4.29 5.88
C PRO A 29 22.66 -5.57 5.25
N ILE A 30 21.39 -5.83 5.55
CA ILE A 30 20.59 -6.90 4.94
C ILE A 30 19.61 -6.26 3.95
N THR A 31 19.62 -6.75 2.72
CA THR A 31 18.59 -6.44 1.73
C THR A 31 17.33 -7.25 2.03
N ILE A 32 16.19 -6.57 2.17
CA ILE A 32 14.89 -7.24 2.27
C ILE A 32 14.33 -7.40 0.85
N PRO A 33 13.96 -8.63 0.44
CA PRO A 33 13.19 -8.82 -0.79
C PRO A 33 11.84 -8.11 -0.71
N ASP A 34 11.39 -7.51 -1.81
CA ASP A 34 10.11 -6.77 -1.84
C ASP A 34 8.90 -7.63 -1.42
N SER A 35 8.96 -8.94 -1.67
CA SER A 35 7.94 -9.90 -1.24
C SER A 35 7.73 -9.95 0.27
N CYS A 36 8.74 -9.56 1.05
CA CYS A 36 8.75 -9.65 2.51
C CYS A 36 8.51 -8.29 3.19
N LEU A 37 8.49 -7.18 2.44
CA LEU A 37 8.52 -5.83 2.99
C LEU A 37 7.34 -5.54 3.94
N PHE A 38 6.16 -6.08 3.63
CA PHE A 38 4.93 -5.91 4.41
C PHE A 38 4.55 -7.14 5.24
N GLY A 39 5.37 -8.20 5.22
CA GLY A 39 5.10 -9.45 5.92
C GLY A 39 3.71 -10.02 5.58
N THR A 40 2.92 -10.32 6.60
CA THR A 40 1.54 -10.85 6.48
C THR A 40 0.47 -9.74 6.50
N CYS A 41 0.86 -8.47 6.51
CA CYS A 41 -0.09 -7.37 6.53
C CYS A 41 -0.83 -7.27 5.20
N ARG A 42 -2.15 -7.16 5.27
CA ARG A 42 -3.00 -6.91 4.10
C ARG A 42 -3.01 -5.40 3.78
N PRO A 43 -2.92 -5.01 2.49
CA PRO A 43 -3.00 -3.60 2.11
C PRO A 43 -4.41 -3.05 2.34
N VAL A 44 -4.51 -1.80 2.78
CA VAL A 44 -5.81 -1.16 3.04
C VAL A 44 -6.68 -1.03 1.77
N SER A 45 -6.08 -1.10 0.58
CA SER A 45 -6.77 -1.10 -0.71
C SER A 45 -7.67 -2.34 -0.92
N GLU A 46 -7.49 -3.41 -0.15
CA GLU A 46 -8.39 -4.58 -0.12
C GLU A 46 -9.70 -4.32 0.63
N PHE A 47 -9.85 -3.15 1.25
CA PHE A 47 -11.05 -2.76 1.96
C PHE A 47 -11.74 -1.63 1.20
N GLU A 48 -13.05 -1.74 1.02
CA GLU A 48 -13.87 -0.64 0.51
C GLU A 48 -14.17 0.32 1.66
N LYS A 49 -13.71 1.57 1.53
CA LYS A 49 -14.00 2.63 2.49
C LYS A 49 -15.41 3.15 2.26
N LEU A 50 -16.29 2.96 3.24
CA LEU A 50 -17.66 3.44 3.23
C LEU A 50 -17.72 4.82 3.93
N ASN A 51 -18.74 5.04 4.75
CA ASN A 51 -18.94 6.29 5.46
C ASN A 51 -18.00 6.47 6.66
N CYS A 52 -17.78 7.73 7.06
CA CYS A 52 -17.16 8.05 8.35
C CYS A 52 -18.12 7.65 9.48
N ILE A 53 -17.59 7.03 10.53
CA ILE A 53 -18.38 6.64 11.72
C ILE A 53 -17.96 7.39 12.99
N GLY A 54 -16.75 7.98 13.02
CA GLY A 54 -16.32 8.75 14.17
C GLY A 54 -15.06 9.58 13.91
N LYS A 55 -14.94 10.68 14.67
CA LYS A 55 -13.75 11.52 14.72
C LYS A 55 -13.38 11.71 16.18
N GLY A 56 -12.09 11.61 16.50
CA GLY A 56 -11.56 11.87 17.84
C GLY A 56 -10.15 12.44 17.78
N THR A 57 -9.54 12.64 18.94
CA THR A 57 -8.18 13.20 19.07
C THR A 57 -7.14 12.40 18.29
N TYR A 58 -7.33 11.08 18.20
CA TYR A 58 -6.42 10.15 17.52
C TYR A 58 -6.80 9.83 16.07
N GLY A 59 -7.64 10.66 15.44
CA GLY A 59 -7.96 10.56 14.02
C GLY A 59 -9.39 10.18 13.71
N VAL A 60 -9.60 9.65 12.50
CA VAL A 60 -10.91 9.37 11.91
C VAL A 60 -11.10 7.87 11.75
N VAL A 61 -12.28 7.39 12.12
CA VAL A 61 -12.70 6.00 11.93
C VAL A 61 -13.77 5.96 10.85
N TYR A 62 -13.55 5.08 9.87
CA TYR A 62 -14.49 4.80 8.80
C TYR A 62 -15.09 3.41 8.97
N ARG A 63 -16.33 3.26 8.53
CA ARG A 63 -16.86 1.94 8.21
C ARG A 63 -16.15 1.46 6.94
N GLY A 64 -15.69 0.22 6.96
CA GLY A 64 -15.13 -0.45 5.81
C GLY A 64 -15.92 -1.73 5.49
N ARG A 65 -15.79 -2.21 4.25
CA ARG A 65 -16.19 -3.56 3.87
C ARG A 65 -14.96 -4.31 3.39
N ASP A 66 -14.71 -5.49 3.93
CA ASP A 66 -13.68 -6.38 3.39
C ASP A 66 -14.11 -6.88 2.01
N LYS A 67 -13.31 -6.66 0.97
CA LYS A 67 -13.66 -7.09 -0.41
C LYS A 67 -13.68 -8.62 -0.55
N ILE A 68 -12.96 -9.34 0.30
CA ILE A 68 -12.86 -10.81 0.25
C ILE A 68 -14.01 -11.43 1.06
N SER A 69 -14.09 -11.15 2.36
CA SER A 69 -15.11 -11.77 3.24
C SER A 69 -16.47 -11.10 3.18
N GLN A 70 -16.58 -9.90 2.58
CA GLN A 70 -17.78 -9.05 2.56
C GLN A 70 -18.25 -8.58 3.95
N GLU A 71 -17.44 -8.78 5.00
CA GLU A 71 -17.76 -8.36 6.36
C GLU A 71 -17.62 -6.85 6.54
N ILE A 72 -18.45 -6.29 7.43
CA ILE A 72 -18.36 -4.88 7.82
C ILE A 72 -17.34 -4.74 8.95
N VAL A 73 -16.33 -3.91 8.70
CA VAL A 73 -15.19 -3.67 9.61
C VAL A 73 -15.04 -2.18 9.92
N ALA A 74 -14.15 -1.84 10.86
CA ALA A 74 -13.76 -0.46 11.15
C ALA A 74 -12.34 -0.17 10.65
N LEU A 75 -12.18 0.89 9.85
CA LEU A 75 -10.89 1.37 9.36
C LEU A 75 -10.49 2.63 10.12
N LYS A 76 -9.54 2.51 11.05
CA LYS A 76 -8.94 3.67 11.74
C LYS A 76 -7.78 4.22 10.91
N LYS A 77 -7.87 5.48 10.49
CA LYS A 77 -6.73 6.17 9.90
C LYS A 77 -5.79 6.61 11.03
N VAL A 78 -4.61 6.00 11.09
CA VAL A 78 -3.49 6.44 11.92
C VAL A 78 -2.78 7.64 11.31
#